data_AF-A0A4S2A7Q2-F1
#
_entry.id   AF-A0A4S2A7Q2-F1
#
_cell.length_a   1.000
_cell.length_b   1.000
_cell.length_c   1.000
_cell.angle_alpha   90.00
_cell.angle_beta   90.00
_cell.angle_gamma   90.00
#
_symmetry.space_group_name_H-M   'P 1'
#
loop_
_entity.id
_entity.type
_entity.pdbx_description
1 polymer ?
#
loop_
_entity_poly.entity_id
_entity_poly.type
_entity_poly.pdbx_seq_one_letter_code
_entity_poly.pdbx_strand_id
1 'polypeptide(L)'
;MEKYYHQYKCLLEYFVTHLEYVQTESKTIPGYKKYIEPILGDFITTGVGYKNQAIQTQISDWSEYGEHQVCINITCSFGSYMTNQCYLNWQGTWFNTRPEWDKSKNRIIRLYLSKQAKATAKSELSYSLSELGLFDNLPPNDNLKKFFDLFESLIINEEKHNAMLPYVTIQRIEYNQVGQQQF
;
A
#
# COMPACT_ATOMS: atom_id res chain seq x y z
N MET A 1 -8.27 -9.62 13.08
CA MET A 1 -8.80 -9.58 11.70
C MET A 1 -9.82 -8.48 11.49
N GLU A 2 -11.01 -8.48 12.12
CA GLU A 2 -12.02 -7.44 11.80
C GLU A 2 -11.51 -6.00 12.04
N LYS A 3 -10.74 -5.76 13.10
CA LYS A 3 -10.05 -4.49 13.36
C LYS A 3 -9.17 -4.06 12.18
N TYR A 4 -8.38 -4.98 11.61
CA TYR A 4 -7.47 -4.69 10.50
C TYR A 4 -8.22 -4.33 9.22
N TYR A 5 -9.36 -4.98 8.93
CA TYR A 5 -10.19 -4.59 7.80
C TYR A 5 -10.72 -3.16 7.93
N HIS A 6 -11.15 -2.75 9.13
CA HIS A 6 -11.58 -1.39 9.38
C HIS A 6 -10.43 -0.38 9.28
N GLN A 7 -9.28 -0.67 9.89
CA GLN A 7 -8.09 0.18 9.80
C GLN A 7 -7.65 0.35 8.35
N TYR A 8 -7.58 -0.74 7.58
CA TYR A 8 -7.18 -0.71 6.19
C TYR A 8 -8.15 0.08 5.32
N LYS A 9 -9.47 -0.04 5.56
CA LYS A 9 -10.45 0.82 4.90
C LYS A 9 -10.18 2.31 5.15
N CYS A 10 -9.95 2.70 6.40
CA CYS A 10 -9.60 4.09 6.73
C CYS A 10 -8.29 4.54 6.06
N LEU A 11 -7.27 3.68 6.04
CA LEU A 11 -6.00 3.95 5.37
C LEU A 11 -6.19 4.20 3.87
N LEU A 12 -6.97 3.34 3.18
CA LEU A 12 -7.23 3.50 1.74
C LEU A 12 -8.03 4.77 1.45
N GLU A 13 -9.06 5.06 2.25
CA GLU A 13 -9.84 6.28 2.13
C GLU A 13 -8.97 7.52 2.33
N TYR A 14 -8.14 7.56 3.38
CA TYR A 14 -7.18 8.64 3.60
C TYR A 14 -6.22 8.81 2.43
N PHE A 15 -5.63 7.71 1.93
CA PHE A 15 -4.68 7.74 0.82
C PHE A 15 -5.29 8.32 -0.45
N VAL A 16 -6.52 7.91 -0.78
CA VAL A 16 -7.26 8.44 -1.93
C VAL A 16 -7.55 9.92 -1.74
N THR A 17 -8.12 10.31 -0.59
CA THR A 17 -8.47 11.71 -0.30
C THR A 17 -7.24 12.60 -0.31
N HIS A 18 -6.13 12.16 0.27
CA HIS A 18 -4.87 12.90 0.29
C HIS A 18 -4.42 13.21 -1.14
N LEU A 19 -4.35 12.19 -1.99
CA LEU A 19 -3.90 12.34 -3.38
C LEU A 19 -4.82 13.25 -4.20
N GLU A 20 -6.13 13.04 -4.14
CA GLU A 20 -7.10 13.89 -4.84
C GLU A 20 -7.03 15.35 -4.34
N TYR A 21 -6.83 15.55 -3.03
CA TYR A 21 -6.71 16.89 -2.45
C TYR A 21 -5.45 17.60 -2.92
N VAL A 22 -4.27 16.97 -2.83
CA VAL A 22 -3.02 17.64 -3.25
C VAL A 22 -2.96 17.86 -4.76
N GLN A 23 -3.72 17.10 -5.55
CA GLN A 23 -3.80 17.25 -7.00
C GLN A 23 -4.77 18.35 -7.45
N THR A 24 -5.84 18.62 -6.67
CA THR A 24 -6.95 19.48 -7.12
C THR A 24 -7.25 20.66 -6.18
N GLU A 25 -6.74 20.62 -4.95
CA GLU A 25 -7.09 21.51 -3.83
C GLU A 25 -8.60 21.54 -3.50
N SER A 26 -9.37 20.60 -4.04
CA SER A 26 -10.82 20.58 -3.88
C SER A 26 -11.23 20.13 -2.49
N LYS A 27 -12.04 20.95 -1.83
CA LYS A 27 -12.63 20.67 -0.52
C LYS A 27 -13.94 19.88 -0.60
N THR A 28 -14.38 19.55 -1.82
CA THR A 28 -15.64 18.83 -2.07
C THR A 28 -15.43 17.36 -2.40
N ILE A 29 -14.19 16.88 -2.41
CA ILE A 29 -13.87 15.47 -2.67
C ILE A 29 -14.33 14.58 -1.51
N PRO A 30 -14.63 13.29 -1.78
CA PRO A 30 -14.90 12.32 -0.73
C PRO A 30 -13.78 12.27 0.31
N GLY A 31 -14.18 12.23 1.58
CA GLY A 31 -13.25 12.12 2.70
C GLY A 31 -12.57 13.43 3.14
N TYR A 32 -12.64 14.55 2.40
CA TYR A 32 -11.97 15.81 2.79
C TYR A 32 -12.29 16.23 4.23
N LYS A 33 -13.57 16.34 4.56
CA LYS A 33 -14.04 16.71 5.91
C LYS A 33 -13.62 15.73 7.00
N LYS A 34 -13.46 14.45 6.64
CA LYS A 34 -13.12 13.38 7.59
C LYS A 34 -11.62 13.30 7.83
N TYR A 35 -10.81 13.48 6.78
CA TYR A 35 -9.40 13.11 6.78
C TYR A 35 -8.43 14.28 6.64
N ILE A 36 -8.80 15.36 5.93
CA ILE A 36 -7.90 16.47 5.61
C ILE A 36 -8.22 17.70 6.46
N GLU A 37 -9.50 18.08 6.52
CA GLU A 37 -9.95 19.25 7.27
C GLU A 37 -9.48 19.25 8.75
N PRO A 38 -9.54 18.14 9.49
CA PRO A 38 -9.11 18.12 10.90
C PRO A 38 -7.61 18.36 11.12
N ILE A 39 -6.78 18.12 10.10
CA ILE A 39 -5.32 18.21 10.20
C ILE A 39 -4.74 19.32 9.33
N LEU A 40 -5.56 20.22 8.79
CA LEU A 40 -5.13 21.20 7.79
C LEU A 40 -3.95 22.07 8.24
N GLY A 41 -3.86 22.38 9.53
CA GLY A 41 -2.74 23.16 10.10
C GLY A 41 -1.40 22.42 10.12
N ASP A 42 -1.44 21.08 10.18
CA ASP A 42 -0.28 20.20 10.24
C ASP A 42 -0.17 19.31 9.00
N PHE A 43 -0.93 19.62 7.94
CA PHE A 43 -1.06 18.76 6.78
C PHE A 43 0.23 18.74 5.95
N ILE A 44 0.80 17.55 5.81
CA ILE A 44 2.02 17.29 5.05
C ILE A 44 1.62 16.81 3.66
N THR A 45 1.91 17.61 2.65
CA THR A 45 1.49 17.37 1.25
C THR A 45 2.35 16.34 0.51
N THR A 46 3.62 16.19 0.89
CA THR A 46 4.58 15.33 0.21
C THR A 46 5.56 14.77 1.23
N GLY A 47 5.93 13.51 1.03
CA GLY A 47 6.90 12.81 1.85
C GLY A 47 6.91 11.33 1.54
N VAL A 48 7.86 10.65 2.15
CA VAL A 48 8.05 9.20 2.04
C VAL A 48 8.06 8.61 3.44
N GLY A 49 7.19 7.65 3.73
CA GLY A 49 6.90 7.21 5.10
C GLY A 49 7.97 6.31 5.71
N TYR A 50 8.92 5.82 4.92
CA TYR A 50 10.01 4.99 5.44
C TYR A 50 10.89 5.77 6.43
N LYS A 51 11.44 5.07 7.44
CA LYS A 51 12.25 5.66 8.52
C LYS A 51 11.50 6.71 9.37
N ASN A 52 10.19 6.52 9.58
CA ASN A 52 9.36 7.35 10.45
C ASN A 52 9.38 8.85 10.08
N GLN A 53 9.45 9.17 8.78
CA GLN A 53 9.36 10.56 8.37
C GLN A 53 7.97 11.14 8.64
N ALA A 54 7.91 12.47 8.69
CA ALA A 54 6.75 13.21 9.18
C ALA A 54 5.43 12.82 8.48
N ILE A 55 5.41 12.53 7.17
CA ILE A 55 4.16 12.16 6.48
C ILE A 55 3.50 10.89 7.05
N GLN A 56 4.29 9.98 7.63
CA GLN A 56 3.81 8.74 8.21
C GLN A 56 2.90 8.98 9.43
N THR A 57 3.09 10.09 10.15
CA THR A 57 2.26 10.40 11.33
C THR A 57 0.79 10.60 10.97
N GLN A 58 0.49 11.07 9.75
CA GLN A 58 -0.88 11.30 9.27
C GLN A 58 -1.66 10.00 9.01
N ILE A 59 -0.99 8.84 9.02
CA ILE A 59 -1.64 7.52 8.90
C ILE A 59 -1.38 6.62 10.10
N SER A 60 -0.83 7.15 11.19
CA SER A 60 -0.36 6.36 12.34
C SER A 60 -1.45 5.52 13.01
N ASP A 61 -2.71 5.99 13.00
CA ASP A 61 -3.85 5.25 13.53
C ASP A 61 -4.21 3.99 12.72
N TRP A 62 -3.72 3.90 11.47
CA TRP A 62 -4.13 2.90 10.48
C TRP A 62 -2.95 2.16 9.83
N SER A 63 -1.71 2.42 10.24
CA SER A 63 -0.52 1.86 9.58
C SER A 63 -0.04 0.52 10.12
N GLU A 64 -0.44 0.12 11.33
CA GLU A 64 0.09 -1.08 12.01
C GLU A 64 -0.85 -2.30 11.90
N TYR A 65 -0.28 -3.44 11.51
CA TYR A 65 -0.94 -4.73 11.29
C TYR A 65 -0.11 -5.86 11.92
N GLY A 66 -0.18 -5.98 13.25
CA GLY A 66 0.65 -6.93 13.99
C GLY A 66 2.10 -6.44 14.02
N GLU A 67 3.01 -7.26 13.50
CA GLU A 67 4.44 -6.91 13.38
C GLU A 67 4.76 -6.15 12.07
N HIS A 68 3.75 -5.95 11.21
CA HIS A 68 3.92 -5.33 9.89
C HIS A 68 3.37 -3.91 9.86
N GLN A 69 4.12 -3.00 9.23
CA GLN A 69 3.71 -1.60 9.04
C GLN A 69 3.53 -1.27 7.55
N VAL A 70 2.46 -0.55 7.23
CA VAL A 70 2.27 0.08 5.91
C VAL A 70 2.82 1.51 5.93
N CYS A 71 3.73 1.83 5.01
CA CYS A 71 4.22 3.18 4.79
C CYS A 71 3.43 3.90 3.69
N ILE A 72 3.26 5.22 3.84
CA ILE A 72 2.70 6.10 2.81
C ILE A 72 3.79 6.87 2.07
N ASN A 73 3.71 6.91 0.75
CA ASN A 73 4.59 7.72 -0.09
C ASN A 73 3.72 8.59 -0.99
N ILE A 74 3.92 9.90 -0.90
CA ILE A 74 3.24 10.91 -1.71
C ILE A 74 4.32 11.86 -2.22
N THR A 75 4.52 11.94 -3.52
CA THR A 75 5.53 12.85 -4.08
C THR A 75 5.00 13.60 -5.28
N CYS A 76 5.19 14.92 -5.28
CA CYS A 76 4.96 15.76 -6.44
C CYS A 76 6.20 15.74 -7.37
N SER A 77 6.31 14.70 -8.22
CA SER A 77 7.40 14.65 -9.20
C SER A 77 6.96 15.29 -10.51
N PHE A 78 7.77 16.23 -11.01
CA PHE A 78 7.46 17.02 -12.21
C PHE A 78 6.11 17.76 -12.15
N GLY A 79 5.73 18.24 -10.95
CA GLY A 79 4.46 18.94 -10.74
C GLY A 79 3.22 18.03 -10.75
N SER A 80 3.39 16.72 -10.59
CA SER A 80 2.31 15.74 -10.67
C SER A 80 2.32 14.76 -9.50
N TYR A 81 1.14 14.51 -8.93
CA TYR A 81 0.91 13.47 -7.93
C TYR A 81 0.45 12.14 -8.55
N MET A 82 0.31 12.08 -9.87
CA MET A 82 -0.07 10.88 -10.62
C MET A 82 1.11 9.95 -10.91
N THR A 83 2.20 10.11 -10.18
CA THR A 83 3.46 9.43 -10.48
C THR A 83 3.52 8.09 -9.77
N ASN A 84 4.40 7.21 -10.24
CA ASN A 84 4.61 5.90 -9.63
C ASN A 84 5.26 5.97 -8.23
N GLN A 85 5.52 7.18 -7.74
CA GLN A 85 6.07 7.47 -6.44
C GLN A 85 4.98 7.77 -5.40
N CYS A 86 3.71 7.76 -5.82
CA CYS A 86 2.55 7.82 -4.93
C CYS A 86 1.97 6.43 -4.71
N TYR A 87 2.21 5.83 -3.54
CA TYR A 87 1.79 4.47 -3.20
C TYR A 87 1.83 4.23 -1.69
N LEU A 88 1.03 3.26 -1.25
CA LEU A 88 1.22 2.60 0.05
C LEU A 88 2.09 1.36 -0.17
N ASN A 89 2.96 1.01 0.78
CA ASN A 89 3.73 -0.23 0.71
C ASN A 89 3.91 -0.90 2.07
N TRP A 90 4.05 -2.22 2.09
CA TRP A 90 4.60 -2.89 3.27
C TRP A 90 6.05 -2.45 3.47
N GLN A 91 6.38 -1.98 4.67
CA GLN A 91 7.71 -1.50 5.00
C GLN A 91 8.78 -2.55 4.67
N GLY A 92 9.84 -2.13 3.98
CA GLY A 92 10.95 -3.02 3.61
C GLY A 92 10.69 -3.95 2.42
N THR A 93 9.51 -3.87 1.79
CA THR A 93 9.15 -4.72 0.64
C THR A 93 8.91 -3.90 -0.63
N TRP A 94 8.65 -4.61 -1.74
CA TRP A 94 8.17 -4.03 -2.99
C TRP A 94 6.68 -4.29 -3.24
N PHE A 95 5.92 -4.66 -2.20
CA PHE A 95 4.49 -4.87 -2.26
C PHE A 95 3.75 -3.56 -2.03
N ASN A 96 3.00 -3.11 -3.03
CA ASN A 96 2.38 -1.79 -3.03
C ASN A 96 0.87 -1.86 -3.26
N THR A 97 0.13 -0.92 -2.67
CA THR A 97 -1.17 -0.48 -3.15
C THR A 97 -0.99 0.82 -3.93
N ARG A 98 -1.57 0.90 -5.13
CA ARG A 98 -1.36 2.03 -6.06
C ARG A 98 -2.69 2.58 -6.58
N PRO A 99 -2.76 3.90 -6.85
CA PRO A 99 -3.92 4.53 -7.44
C PRO A 99 -3.91 4.40 -8.97
N GLU A 100 -5.08 4.24 -9.54
CA GLU A 100 -5.34 4.49 -10.96
C GLU A 100 -6.22 5.74 -11.09
N TRP A 101 -5.73 6.73 -11.82
CA TRP A 101 -6.42 7.98 -12.06
C TRP A 101 -7.37 7.88 -13.26
N ASP A 102 -8.44 8.66 -13.22
CA ASP A 102 -9.32 8.86 -14.35
C ASP A 102 -8.61 9.62 -15.49
N LYS A 103 -9.25 9.68 -16.67
CA LYS A 103 -8.69 10.39 -17.82
C LYS A 103 -8.49 11.89 -17.57
N SER A 104 -9.36 12.50 -16.76
CA SER A 104 -9.26 13.93 -16.42
C SER A 104 -8.16 14.23 -15.40
N LYS A 105 -7.58 13.18 -14.78
CA LYS A 105 -6.47 13.27 -13.84
C LYS A 105 -6.82 14.03 -12.56
N ASN A 106 -8.10 14.05 -12.21
CA ASN A 106 -8.61 14.74 -11.04
C ASN A 106 -9.13 13.76 -9.98
N ARG A 107 -9.38 12.50 -10.36
CA ARG A 107 -9.99 11.51 -9.48
C ARG A 107 -9.32 10.15 -9.61
N ILE A 108 -9.25 9.43 -8.49
CA ILE A 108 -8.84 8.04 -8.47
C ILE A 108 -10.08 7.19 -8.70
N ILE A 109 -9.98 6.23 -9.63
CA ILE A 109 -11.09 5.35 -10.01
C ILE A 109 -10.91 3.93 -9.49
N ARG A 110 -9.67 3.49 -9.32
CA ARG A 110 -9.31 2.15 -8.86
C ARG A 110 -8.08 2.17 -7.95
N LEU A 111 -7.99 1.15 -7.12
CA LEU A 111 -6.77 0.78 -6.41
C LEU A 111 -6.34 -0.61 -6.88
N TYR A 112 -5.03 -0.83 -6.97
CA TYR A 112 -4.47 -2.12 -7.36
C TYR A 112 -3.22 -2.49 -6.57
N LEU A 113 -2.97 -3.79 -6.43
CA LEU A 113 -1.80 -4.35 -5.78
C LEU A 113 -0.69 -4.66 -6.80
N SER A 114 0.56 -4.35 -6.45
CA SER A 114 1.73 -4.69 -7.26
C SER A 114 2.90 -5.21 -6.43
N LYS A 115 3.75 -6.09 -7.01
CA LYS A 115 4.95 -6.66 -6.37
C LYS A 115 6.28 -6.00 -6.78
N GLN A 116 6.24 -4.90 -7.52
CA GLN A 116 7.45 -4.23 -8.00
C GLN A 116 7.40 -2.72 -7.74
N ALA A 117 8.58 -2.11 -7.70
CA ALA A 117 8.78 -0.68 -7.45
C ALA A 117 8.05 0.27 -8.42
N LYS A 118 7.59 -0.20 -9.59
CA LYS A 118 7.05 0.64 -10.67
C LYS A 118 5.57 0.35 -10.91
N ALA A 119 4.80 1.36 -11.32
CA ALA A 119 3.37 1.19 -11.64
C ALA A 119 3.09 0.43 -12.94
N THR A 120 4.11 0.23 -13.79
CA THR A 120 4.01 -0.66 -14.97
C THR A 120 4.03 -2.14 -14.57
N ALA A 121 4.21 -2.45 -13.29
CA ALA A 121 4.10 -3.80 -12.76
C ALA A 121 2.70 -4.36 -13.03
N LYS A 122 2.64 -5.63 -13.38
CA LYS A 122 1.37 -6.33 -13.54
C LYS A 122 0.58 -6.26 -12.23
N SER A 123 -0.68 -5.85 -12.34
CA SER A 123 -1.61 -5.87 -11.21
C SER A 123 -1.85 -7.32 -10.77
N GLU A 124 -1.74 -7.57 -9.46
CA GLU A 124 -2.13 -8.84 -8.85
C GLU A 124 -3.64 -8.90 -8.59
N LEU A 125 -4.22 -7.75 -8.21
CA LEU A 125 -5.64 -7.58 -7.93
C LEU A 125 -5.97 -6.09 -7.99
N SER A 126 -7.16 -5.78 -8.50
CA SER A 126 -7.63 -4.39 -8.63
C SER A 126 -9.13 -4.32 -8.42
N TYR A 127 -9.58 -3.24 -7.79
CA TYR A 127 -11.00 -2.92 -7.63
C TYR A 127 -11.24 -1.43 -7.82
N SER A 128 -12.44 -1.05 -8.26
CA SER A 128 -12.91 0.32 -8.15
C SER A 128 -13.14 0.74 -6.70
N LEU A 129 -13.14 2.05 -6.45
CA LEU A 129 -13.37 2.57 -5.10
C LEU A 129 -14.73 2.14 -4.55
N SER A 130 -15.77 2.06 -5.41
CA SER A 130 -17.09 1.57 -5.03
C SER A 130 -17.13 0.07 -4.77
N GLU A 131 -16.39 -0.75 -5.54
CA GLU A 131 -16.31 -2.19 -5.28
C GLU A 131 -15.62 -2.49 -3.95
N LEU A 132 -14.66 -1.66 -3.53
CA LEU A 132 -14.04 -1.69 -2.21
C LEU A 132 -14.94 -1.11 -1.10
N GLY A 133 -16.07 -0.50 -1.45
CA GLY A 133 -16.95 0.18 -0.51
C GLY A 133 -16.28 1.39 0.14
N LEU A 134 -15.35 2.08 -0.52
CA LEU A 134 -14.73 3.26 0.08
C LEU A 134 -15.74 4.42 0.11
N PHE A 135 -15.75 5.16 1.20
CA PHE A 135 -16.60 6.35 1.44
C PHE A 135 -18.12 6.08 1.49
N ASP A 136 -18.55 4.83 1.61
CA ASP A 136 -19.97 4.45 1.70
C ASP A 136 -20.55 4.52 3.13
N ASN A 137 -19.71 4.78 4.13
CA ASN A 137 -20.04 4.76 5.56
C ASN A 137 -20.55 3.40 6.09
N LEU A 138 -20.28 2.31 5.37
CA LEU A 138 -20.59 0.95 5.78
C LEU A 138 -19.34 0.24 6.34
N PRO A 139 -19.51 -0.90 7.03
CA PRO A 139 -18.38 -1.76 7.37
C PRO A 139 -17.61 -2.27 6.12
N PRO A 140 -16.35 -2.73 6.28
CA PRO A 140 -15.61 -3.45 5.25
C PRO A 140 -16.43 -4.53 4.56
N ASN A 141 -16.51 -4.46 3.24
CA ASN A 141 -17.15 -5.49 2.42
C ASN A 141 -16.18 -6.61 2.04
N ASP A 142 -16.70 -7.67 1.43
CA ASP A 142 -15.90 -8.85 1.05
C ASP A 142 -14.77 -8.54 0.06
N ASN A 143 -14.94 -7.57 -0.83
CA ASN A 143 -13.88 -7.18 -1.77
C ASN A 143 -12.73 -6.48 -1.06
N LEU A 144 -13.04 -5.61 -0.08
CA LEU A 144 -12.01 -4.97 0.74
C LEU A 144 -11.27 -6.00 1.58
N LYS A 145 -11.98 -6.97 2.16
CA LYS A 145 -11.39 -8.10 2.90
C LYS A 145 -10.44 -8.89 2.00
N LYS A 146 -10.88 -9.31 0.82
CA LYS A 146 -10.04 -10.00 -0.18
C LYS A 146 -8.83 -9.18 -0.61
N PHE A 147 -9.00 -7.87 -0.79
CA PHE A 147 -7.90 -6.99 -1.18
C PHE A 147 -6.84 -6.90 -0.08
N PHE A 148 -7.26 -6.76 1.18
CA PHE A 148 -6.35 -6.80 2.33
C PHE A 148 -5.70 -8.17 2.53
N ASP A 149 -6.48 -9.26 2.52
CA ASP A 149 -5.97 -10.62 2.73
C ASP A 149 -4.89 -10.97 1.69
N LEU A 150 -5.09 -10.57 0.43
CA LEU A 150 -4.06 -10.75 -0.60
C LEU A 150 -2.83 -9.90 -0.27
N PHE A 151 -3.00 -8.62 0.08
CA PHE A 151 -1.89 -7.73 0.40
C PHE A 151 -1.07 -8.26 1.58
N GLU A 152 -1.71 -8.71 2.66
CA GLU A 152 -1.07 -9.34 3.83
C GLU A 152 -0.37 -10.66 3.46
N SER A 153 -1.00 -11.49 2.62
CA SER A 153 -0.38 -12.76 2.21
C SER A 153 0.94 -12.57 1.45
N LEU A 154 1.13 -11.44 0.76
CA LEU A 154 2.36 -11.15 0.03
C LEU A 154 3.58 -11.09 0.96
N ILE A 155 3.48 -10.34 2.07
CA ILE A 155 4.57 -10.21 3.03
C ILE A 155 4.80 -11.53 3.79
N ILE A 156 3.73 -12.21 4.22
CA ILE A 156 3.83 -13.50 4.91
C ILE A 156 4.52 -14.55 4.02
N ASN A 157 4.20 -14.59 2.73
CA ASN A 157 4.81 -15.54 1.80
C ASN A 157 6.28 -15.21 1.52
N GLU A 158 6.63 -13.93 1.43
CA GLU A 158 8.03 -13.48 1.29
C GLU A 158 8.85 -13.86 2.52
N GLU A 159 8.33 -13.64 3.73
CA GLU A 159 8.99 -14.04 4.98
C GLU A 159 9.19 -15.55 5.07
N LYS A 160 8.14 -16.34 4.77
CA LYS A 160 8.24 -17.81 4.73
C LYS A 160 9.28 -18.28 3.72
N HIS A 161 9.30 -17.70 2.53
CA HIS A 161 10.30 -18.01 1.50
C HIS A 161 11.72 -17.68 2.00
N ASN A 162 11.92 -16.50 2.58
CA ASN A 162 13.21 -16.05 3.09
C ASN A 162 13.71 -16.93 4.25
N ALA A 163 12.80 -17.39 5.13
CA ALA A 163 13.12 -18.34 6.18
C ALA A 163 13.52 -19.73 5.64
N MET A 164 13.07 -20.12 4.45
CA MET A 164 13.45 -21.39 3.81
C MET A 164 14.78 -21.31 3.03
N LEU A 165 15.25 -20.12 2.63
CA LEU A 165 16.48 -19.95 1.84
C LEU A 165 17.73 -20.60 2.44
N PRO A 166 17.99 -20.52 3.77
CA PRO A 166 19.13 -21.20 4.38
C PRO A 166 19.09 -22.73 4.19
N TYR A 167 17.91 -23.34 4.30
CA TYR A 167 17.73 -24.79 4.15
C TYR A 167 17.97 -25.27 2.72
N VAL A 168 17.46 -24.54 1.72
CA VAL A 168 17.71 -24.85 0.30
C VAL A 168 19.19 -24.70 -0.06
N THR A 169 19.85 -23.71 0.53
CA THR A 169 21.30 -23.47 0.31
C THR A 169 22.14 -24.58 0.92
N ILE A 170 21.84 -25.03 2.14
CA ILE A 170 22.51 -26.16 2.79
C ILE A 170 22.34 -27.44 1.97
N GLN A 171 21.12 -27.77 1.56
CA GLN A 171 20.85 -28.97 0.74
C GLN A 171 21.62 -28.96 -0.59
N ARG A 172 21.75 -27.80 -1.25
CA ARG A 172 22.55 -27.67 -2.48
C ARG A 172 24.04 -27.86 -2.22
N ILE A 173 24.58 -27.35 -1.11
CA ILE A 173 25.99 -27.53 -0.74
C ILE A 173 26.27 -29.01 -0.43
N GLU A 174 25.42 -29.65 0.37
CA GLU A 174 25.55 -31.07 0.71
C GLU A 174 25.47 -31.95 -0.54
N TYR A 175 24.51 -31.71 -1.43
CA TYR A 175 24.40 -32.43 -2.71
C TYR A 175 25.65 -32.27 -3.58
N ASN A 176 26.21 -31.06 -3.67
CA ASN A 176 27.42 -30.80 -4.45
C ASN A 176 28.70 -31.39 -3.83
N GLN A 177 28.77 -31.50 -2.49
CA GLN A 177 29.89 -32.14 -1.81
C GLN A 177 29.86 -33.67 -1.94
N VAL A 178 28.67 -34.28 -1.84
CA VAL A 178 28.50 -35.73 -2.06
C VAL A 178 28.78 -36.10 -3.53
N GLY A 179 28.41 -35.25 -4.48
CA GLY A 179 28.72 -35.44 -5.90
C GLY A 179 30.19 -35.29 -6.29
N GLN A 180 31.03 -34.65 -5.46
CA GLN A 180 32.47 -34.50 -5.69
C GLN A 180 33.33 -35.58 -5.01
N GLN A 181 32.76 -36.39 -4.11
CA GLN A 181 33.46 -37.52 -3.47
C GLN A 181 33.34 -38.85 -4.24
N GLN A 182 32.79 -38.84 -5.45
CA GLN A 182 32.59 -40.03 -6.28
C GLN A 182 33.55 -40.16 -7.49
N PHE A 183 34.75 -39.57 -7.43
CA PHE A 183 35.82 -39.79 -8.42
C PHE A 183 37.16 -40.08 -7.75
#